data_AF-A0A087TQ75-F1
#
_entry.id   AF-A0A087TQ75-F1
#
_cell.length_a   1.000
_cell.length_b   1.000
_cell.length_c   1.000
_cell.angle_alpha   90.00
_cell.angle_beta   90.00
_cell.angle_gamma   90.00
#
_symmetry.space_group_name_H-M   'P 1'
#
loop_
_entity.id
_entity.type
_entity.pdbx_description
1 polymer ?
#
loop_
_entity_poly.entity_id
_entity_poly.type
_entity_poly.pdbx_seq_one_letter_code
_entity_poly.pdbx_strand_id
1 'polypeptide(L)'
;MEASGRPGSSRMDINTARVEEIIQRYRRVTMPEIASELDPSYGNAQRIVTDELRYSKVCARWVPRAVSAEHKATRMMCSFTFLQRYHSDS
;
A
#
# COMPACT_ATOMS: atom_id res chain seq x y z
N MET A 1 -20.98 4.01 -38.35
CA MET A 1 -19.82 4.60 -37.65
C MET A 1 -20.43 5.25 -36.43
N GLU A 2 -20.31 4.73 -35.21
CA GLU A 2 -19.11 4.43 -34.44
C GLU A 2 -19.48 3.40 -33.36
N ALA A 3 -18.80 2.26 -33.27
CA ALA A 3 -18.89 1.41 -32.08
C ALA A 3 -17.89 1.96 -31.06
N SER A 4 -18.41 2.50 -29.96
CA SER A 4 -17.66 3.00 -28.81
C SER A 4 -16.62 1.97 -28.36
N GLY A 5 -15.35 2.27 -28.64
CA GLY A 5 -14.20 1.41 -28.39
C GLY A 5 -13.89 1.29 -26.91
N ARG A 6 -14.62 0.42 -26.20
CA ARG A 6 -14.16 -0.08 -24.91
C ARG A 6 -12.82 -0.80 -25.15
N PRO A 7 -11.71 -0.39 -24.53
CA PRO A 7 -10.47 -1.13 -24.64
C PRO A 7 -10.72 -2.60 -24.24
N GLY A 8 -10.20 -3.53 -25.05
CA GLY A 8 -10.47 -4.96 -24.89
C GLY A 8 -10.13 -5.42 -23.48
N SER A 9 -11.00 -6.26 -22.90
CA SER A 9 -10.90 -6.79 -21.53
C SER A 9 -9.48 -7.29 -21.20
N SER A 10 -8.82 -7.95 -22.16
CA SER A 10 -7.46 -8.47 -21.99
C SER A 10 -6.39 -7.40 -21.70
N ARG A 11 -6.51 -6.20 -22.27
CA ARG A 11 -5.58 -5.09 -21.98
C ARG A 11 -5.83 -4.52 -20.59
N MET A 12 -7.08 -4.55 -20.13
CA MET A 12 -7.42 -4.17 -18.76
C MET A 12 -6.81 -5.16 -17.77
N ASP A 13 -7.01 -6.46 -17.99
CA ASP A 13 -6.51 -7.53 -17.11
C ASP A 13 -4.98 -7.49 -16.94
N ILE A 14 -4.23 -7.23 -18.03
CA ILE A 14 -2.76 -7.07 -17.99
C ILE A 14 -2.36 -5.83 -17.18
N ASN A 15 -3.05 -4.71 -17.37
CA ASN A 15 -2.72 -3.46 -16.68
C ASN A 15 -3.07 -3.55 -15.19
N THR A 16 -4.18 -4.20 -14.83
CA THR A 16 -4.59 -4.43 -13.44
C THR A 16 -3.54 -5.27 -12.71
N ALA A 17 -3.06 -6.36 -13.31
CA ALA A 17 -2.00 -7.19 -12.74
C ALA A 17 -0.67 -6.42 -12.55
N ARG A 18 -0.29 -5.58 -13.53
CA ARG A 18 0.91 -4.74 -13.43
C ARG A 18 0.81 -3.70 -12.31
N VAL A 19 -0.33 -3.02 -12.20
CA VAL A 19 -0.59 -2.07 -11.09
C VAL A 19 -0.46 -2.77 -9.75
N GLU A 20 -1.06 -3.96 -9.63
CA GLU A 20 -1.01 -4.75 -8.40
C GLU A 20 0.41 -5.13 -8.02
N GLU A 21 1.23 -5.59 -8.98
CA GLU A 21 2.63 -5.90 -8.76
C GLU A 21 3.42 -4.68 -8.24
N ILE A 22 3.22 -3.50 -8.86
CA ILE A 22 3.89 -2.26 -8.45
C ILE A 22 3.51 -1.87 -7.02
N ILE A 23 2.22 -1.92 -6.68
CA ILE A 23 1.73 -1.57 -5.34
C ILE A 23 2.29 -2.53 -4.28
N GLN A 24 2.30 -3.83 -4.57
CA GLN A 24 2.80 -4.84 -3.64
C GLN A 24 4.33 -4.73 -3.45
N ARG A 25 5.06 -4.39 -4.52
CA ARG A 25 6.52 -4.22 -4.46
C ARG A 25 6.94 -2.93 -3.76
N TYR A 26 6.23 -1.83 -3.97
CA TYR A 26 6.61 -0.51 -3.47
C TYR A 26 5.57 0.05 -2.51
N ARG A 27 5.86 -0.03 -1.20
CA ARG A 27 4.97 0.44 -0.12
C ARG A 27 4.52 1.91 -0.25
N ARG A 28 5.28 2.76 -0.95
CA ARG A 28 5.05 4.20 -1.04
C ARG A 28 4.97 4.70 -2.49
N VAL A 29 4.45 3.88 -3.40
CA VAL A 29 4.23 4.31 -4.77
C VAL A 29 3.17 5.43 -4.85
N THR A 30 3.38 6.36 -5.77
CA THR A 30 2.50 7.50 -6.05
C THR A 30 1.69 7.28 -7.33
N MET A 31 0.56 7.98 -7.46
CA MET A 31 -0.27 7.85 -8.66
C MET A 31 0.43 8.25 -9.97
N PRO A 32 1.26 9.31 -10.02
CA PRO A 32 2.04 9.63 -11.22
C PRO A 32 3.00 8.51 -11.62
N GLU A 33 3.67 7.85 -10.67
CA GLU A 33 4.57 6.72 -10.93
C GLU A 33 3.79 5.52 -11.50
N ILE A 34 2.61 5.22 -10.96
CA ILE A 34 1.73 4.18 -11.50
C ILE A 34 1.29 4.54 -12.92
N ALA A 35 0.90 5.79 -13.16
CA ALA A 35 0.45 6.25 -14.47
C ALA A 35 1.58 6.22 -15.51
N SER A 36 2.83 6.53 -15.14
CA SER A 36 3.95 6.44 -16.09
C SER A 36 4.27 5.02 -16.55
N GLU A 37 4.01 4.01 -15.72
CA GLU A 37 4.37 2.60 -16.01
C GLU A 37 3.41 1.88 -16.97
N LEU A 38 2.20 2.41 -17.15
CA LEU A 38 1.11 1.70 -17.83
C LEU A 38 0.65 2.39 -19.13
N ASP A 39 1.27 3.54 -19.46
CA ASP A 39 0.77 4.51 -20.45
C ASP A 39 -0.74 4.89 -20.35
N PRO A 40 -1.40 5.00 -19.17
CA PRO A 40 -2.78 5.44 -19.05
C PRO A 40 -2.83 6.92 -18.68
N SER A 41 -3.99 7.53 -18.93
CA SER A 41 -4.30 8.77 -18.24
C SER A 41 -4.31 8.56 -16.72
N TYR A 42 -3.95 9.59 -15.97
CA TYR A 42 -3.99 9.58 -14.50
C TYR A 42 -5.33 9.05 -13.94
N GLY A 43 -6.45 9.44 -14.57
CA GLY A 43 -7.79 8.99 -14.19
C GLY A 43 -8.00 7.49 -14.38
N ASN A 44 -7.46 6.89 -15.43
CA ASN A 44 -7.52 5.44 -15.63
C ASN A 44 -6.70 4.69 -14.58
N ALA A 45 -5.50 5.17 -14.25
CA ALA A 45 -4.70 4.59 -13.16
C ALA A 45 -5.45 4.66 -11.82
N GLN A 46 -6.08 5.80 -11.51
CA GLN A 46 -6.90 5.95 -10.30
C GLN A 46 -8.09 4.97 -10.27
N ARG A 47 -8.77 4.78 -11.41
CA ARG A 47 -9.90 3.85 -11.55
C ARG A 47 -9.45 2.40 -11.32
N ILE A 48 -8.32 1.97 -11.88
CA ILE A 48 -7.79 0.62 -11.68
C ILE A 48 -7.44 0.40 -10.19
N VAL A 49 -6.73 1.36 -9.58
CA VAL A 49 -6.34 1.25 -8.16
C VAL A 49 -7.56 1.18 -7.23
N THR A 50 -8.55 2.04 -7.45
CA THR A 50 -9.68 2.23 -6.52
C THR A 50 -10.85 1.29 -6.80
N ASP A 51 -11.26 1.15 -8.06
CA ASP A 51 -12.50 0.45 -8.41
C ASP A 51 -12.26 -1.04 -8.71
N GLU A 52 -11.17 -1.35 -9.42
CA GLU A 52 -10.84 -2.73 -9.81
C GLU A 52 -10.10 -3.46 -8.69
N LEU A 53 -9.00 -2.89 -8.19
CA LEU A 53 -8.17 -3.50 -7.15
C LEU A 53 -8.64 -3.19 -5.73
N ARG A 54 -9.58 -2.25 -5.56
CA ARG A 54 -10.13 -1.85 -4.24
C ARG A 54 -9.08 -1.35 -3.24
N TYR A 55 -7.95 -0.84 -3.71
CA TYR A 55 -6.97 -0.20 -2.84
C TYR A 55 -7.41 1.22 -2.46
N SER A 56 -7.00 1.64 -1.27
CA SER A 56 -7.19 3.00 -0.77
C SER A 56 -5.87 3.60 -0.32
N LYS A 57 -5.68 4.91 -0.52
CA LYS A 57 -4.50 5.62 -0.04
C LYS A 57 -4.57 5.75 1.49
N VAL A 58 -3.58 5.20 2.19
CA VAL A 58 -3.39 5.41 3.63
C VAL A 58 -2.16 6.26 3.86
N CYS A 59 -2.32 7.40 4.55
CA CYS A 59 -1.19 8.24 4.95
C CYS A 59 -0.48 7.64 6.16
N ALA A 60 0.86 7.67 6.16
CA ALA A 60 1.64 7.22 7.30
C ALA A 60 1.38 8.11 8.53
N ARG A 61 1.24 7.51 9.71
CA ARG A 61 1.14 8.25 10.97
C ARG A 61 2.50 8.89 11.30
N TRP A 62 2.47 10.11 11.85
CA TRP A 62 3.67 10.77 12.33
C TRP A 62 4.26 10.03 13.53
N VAL A 63 5.57 9.80 13.52
CA VAL A 63 6.30 9.13 14.61
C VAL A 63 7.36 10.09 15.16
N PRO A 64 7.28 10.51 16.44
CA PRO A 64 8.09 11.62 16.99
C PRO A 64 9.62 11.39 17.06
N ARG A 65 10.13 10.17 16.82
CA ARG A 65 11.56 9.87 16.92
C ARG A 65 11.93 8.64 16.10
N ALA A 66 13.05 8.68 15.41
CA ALA A 66 13.66 7.49 14.83
C ALA A 66 14.13 6.55 15.96
N VAL A 67 13.53 5.37 16.06
CA VAL A 67 13.83 4.40 17.13
C VAL A 67 14.98 3.50 16.69
N SER A 68 16.12 3.55 17.38
CA SER A 68 17.26 2.65 17.11
C SER A 68 16.94 1.21 17.50
N ALA A 69 17.75 0.25 17.04
CA ALA A 69 17.60 -1.17 17.39
C ALA A 69 17.64 -1.38 18.91
N GLU A 70 18.57 -0.74 19.61
CA GLU A 70 18.68 -0.77 21.07
C GLU A 70 17.41 -0.26 21.75
N HIS A 71 16.90 0.92 21.33
CA HIS A 71 15.64 1.43 21.88
C HIS A 71 14.47 0.47 21.66
N LYS A 72 14.42 -0.27 20.54
CA LYS A 72 13.39 -1.29 20.30
C LYS A 72 13.54 -2.47 21.27
N ALA A 73 14.76 -2.97 21.46
CA ALA A 73 15.04 -4.08 22.36
C ALA A 73 14.65 -3.72 23.80
N THR A 74 15.06 -2.55 24.29
CA THR A 74 14.70 -2.06 25.62
C THR A 74 13.19 -1.93 25.77
N ARG A 75 12.49 -1.34 24.80
CA ARG A 75 11.03 -1.19 24.85
C ARG A 75 10.31 -2.55 24.89
N MET A 76 10.77 -3.52 24.11
CA MET A 76 10.21 -4.87 24.10
C MET A 76 10.40 -5.54 25.46
N MET A 77 11.62 -5.49 26.02
CA MET A 77 11.93 -6.05 27.32
C MET A 77 11.08 -5.43 28.43
N CYS A 78 10.99 -4.10 28.50
CA CYS A 78 10.16 -3.41 29.48
C CYS A 78 8.69 -3.83 29.37
N SER A 79 8.15 -3.87 28.14
CA SER A 79 6.75 -4.26 27.90
C SER A 79 6.50 -5.72 28.31
N PHE A 80 7.44 -6.61 28.02
CA PHE A 80 7.36 -8.02 28.42
C PHE A 80 7.38 -8.17 29.95
N THR A 81 8.28 -7.46 30.64
CA THR A 81 8.33 -7.46 32.11
C THR A 81 7.02 -6.98 32.72
N PHE A 82 6.41 -5.92 32.17
CA PHE A 82 5.11 -5.44 32.66
C PHE A 82 3.99 -6.46 32.42
N LEU A 83 3.99 -7.12 31.26
CA LEU A 83 3.02 -8.17 30.95
C LEU A 83 3.15 -9.37 31.90
N GLN A 84 4.38 -9.82 32.19
CA GLN A 84 4.60 -10.91 33.12
C GLN A 84 4.12 -10.58 34.54
N ARG A 85 4.39 -9.36 35.02
CA ARG A 85 3.91 -8.89 36.33
C ARG A 85 2.38 -8.89 36.41
N TYR A 86 1.71 -8.40 35.37
CA TYR A 86 0.25 -8.43 35.31
C TYR A 86 -0.32 -9.85 35.47
N HIS A 87 0.33 -10.84 34.85
CA HIS A 87 -0.08 -12.24 34.96
C HIS A 87 0.27 -12.89 36.31
N SER A 88 1.32 -12.45 37.00
CA SER A 88 1.68 -12.97 38.32
C SER A 88 0.88 -12.35 39.47
N ASP A 89 0.36 -11.13 39.26
CA ASP A 89 -0.41 -10.37 40.25
C ASP A 89 -1.93 -10.63 40.14
N SER A 90 -2.36 -11.42 39.14
CA SER A 90 -3.75 -11.90 38.96
C SER A 90 -3.93 -13.30 39.54
#